data_AF-A0A2P6VFC8-F1
#
_entry.id   AF-A0A2P6VFC8-F1
#
_cell.length_a   1.000
_cell.length_b   1.000
_cell.length_c   1.000
_cell.angle_alpha   90.00
_cell.angle_beta   90.00
_cell.angle_gamma   90.00
#
_symmetry.space_group_name_H-M   'P 1'
#
loop_
_entity.id
_entity.type
_entity.pdbx_description
1 polymer ?
#
loop_
_entity_poly.entity_id
_entity_poly.type
_entity_poly.pdbx_seq_one_letter_code
_entity_poly.pdbx_strand_id
1 'polypeptide(L)'
;MEGLDRDSLLRVLACCAARDVLAMACTCGQLARDLRDDDLWRELALRKWGPSVRQLAEVPPGGWAAWTKHRLCAASHPPSPLDLIQEHFTDCPFQHMVACVLCSRTTGGPVVRQAIQLFLLLYPTPSDVLAAGDDSLLAVMHPLGLGASRLAAVRSIAHGFLATDWQEPSQFHGCGKFVSDSYHIFCRGQRSAAGVEDKNLLRYLRWRQSGSTEDEVDEKRRQRAAATKPKREVPAKAGTLRSGRGEAAPPAGERRMTRVTCMAAADTQAGGKEGAGRVEAAGSKASNSSRRRRSLATT
;
A
#
# COMPACT_ATOMS: atom_id res chain seq x y z
N MET A 1 8.09 12.16 -43.70
CA MET A 1 7.53 11.36 -42.58
C MET A 1 6.11 11.84 -42.38
N GLU A 2 5.15 10.93 -42.49
CA GLU A 2 3.84 11.14 -41.89
C GLU A 2 3.99 11.07 -40.36
N GLY A 3 3.06 11.68 -39.62
CA GLY A 3 3.06 11.60 -38.15
C GLY A 3 2.59 10.22 -37.66
N LEU A 4 2.74 9.96 -36.36
CA LEU A 4 1.94 8.90 -35.72
C LEU A 4 0.45 9.23 -35.88
N ASP A 5 -0.37 8.22 -36.15
CA ASP A 5 -1.81 8.35 -36.05
C ASP A 5 -2.26 8.54 -34.59
N ARG A 6 -3.52 8.96 -34.40
CA ARG A 6 -4.07 9.32 -33.09
C ARG A 6 -4.11 8.14 -32.10
N ASP A 7 -4.38 6.90 -32.54
CA ASP A 7 -4.40 5.74 -31.65
C ASP A 7 -2.97 5.28 -31.30
N SER A 8 -2.04 5.27 -32.26
CA SER A 8 -0.62 5.05 -31.96
C SER A 8 -0.06 6.09 -30.99
N LEU A 9 -0.40 7.37 -31.17
CA LEU A 9 -0.03 8.44 -30.24
C LEU A 9 -0.62 8.18 -28.84
N LEU A 10 -1.92 7.88 -28.75
CA LEU A 10 -2.58 7.57 -27.48
C LEU A 10 -1.99 6.35 -26.77
N ARG A 11 -1.56 5.32 -27.51
CA ARG A 11 -0.85 4.15 -26.94
C ARG A 11 0.48 4.55 -26.30
N VAL A 12 1.29 5.36 -27.00
CA VAL A 12 2.57 5.87 -26.45
C VAL A 12 2.31 6.74 -25.22
N LEU A 13 1.41 7.72 -25.30
CA LEU A 13 1.08 8.62 -24.19
C LEU A 13 0.48 7.87 -22.99
N ALA A 14 -0.28 6.79 -23.22
CA ALA A 14 -0.82 5.94 -22.15
C ALA A 14 0.27 5.20 -21.35
N CYS A 15 1.46 4.97 -21.93
CA CYS A 15 2.62 4.38 -21.26
C CYS A 15 3.53 5.40 -20.55
N CYS A 16 3.37 6.72 -20.78
CA CYS A 16 4.22 7.75 -20.19
C CYS A 16 3.65 8.39 -18.91
N ALA A 17 4.53 8.99 -18.09
CA ALA A 17 4.16 9.96 -17.06
C ALA A 17 3.98 11.38 -17.67
N ALA A 18 3.25 12.28 -17.01
CA ALA A 18 2.96 13.61 -17.57
C ALA A 18 4.23 14.44 -17.84
N ARG A 19 5.22 14.33 -16.97
CA ARG A 19 6.53 14.98 -17.13
C ARG A 19 7.18 14.60 -18.47
N ASP A 20 7.11 13.32 -18.84
CA ASP A 20 7.79 12.78 -20.01
C ASP A 20 7.01 13.09 -21.29
N VAL A 21 5.67 13.07 -21.22
CA VAL A 21 4.78 13.60 -22.27
C VAL A 21 5.13 15.07 -22.59
N LEU A 22 5.29 15.91 -21.56
CA LEU A 22 5.65 17.31 -21.73
C LEU A 22 7.10 17.48 -22.24
N ALA A 23 8.04 16.66 -21.78
CA ALA A 23 9.43 16.69 -22.26
C ALA A 23 9.54 16.31 -23.75
N MET A 24 8.79 15.29 -24.21
CA MET A 24 8.69 14.95 -25.63
C MET A 24 8.04 16.07 -26.46
N ALA A 25 7.08 16.81 -25.91
CA ALA A 25 6.46 17.93 -26.61
C ALA A 25 7.43 19.10 -26.85
N CYS A 26 8.41 19.32 -25.96
CA CYS A 26 9.45 20.32 -26.14
C CYS A 26 10.38 20.01 -27.34
N THR A 27 10.51 18.76 -27.76
CA THR A 27 11.35 18.35 -28.91
C THR A 27 10.53 18.01 -30.16
N CYS A 28 9.25 17.67 -30.02
CA CYS A 28 8.36 17.35 -31.13
C CYS A 28 7.27 18.42 -31.34
N GLY A 29 7.49 19.32 -32.31
CA GLY A 29 6.56 20.39 -32.65
C GLY A 29 5.18 19.93 -33.16
N GLN A 30 5.03 18.66 -33.57
CA GLN A 30 3.73 18.06 -33.86
C GLN A 30 3.00 17.69 -32.56
N LEU A 31 3.64 16.93 -31.66
CA LEU A 31 3.10 16.62 -30.34
C LEU A 31 2.76 17.90 -29.55
N ALA A 32 3.56 18.97 -29.67
CA ALA A 32 3.27 20.27 -29.09
C ALA A 32 1.98 20.93 -29.64
N ARG A 33 1.54 20.60 -30.86
CA ARG A 33 0.21 20.95 -31.40
C ARG A 33 -0.86 20.01 -30.84
N ASP A 34 -0.61 18.70 -30.89
CA ASP A 34 -1.59 17.68 -30.50
C ASP A 34 -1.98 17.80 -29.01
N LEU A 35 -1.04 18.09 -28.11
CA LEU A 35 -1.30 18.33 -26.69
C LEU A 35 -2.09 19.63 -26.39
N ARG A 36 -2.45 20.42 -27.41
CA ARG A 36 -3.40 21.55 -27.29
C ARG A 36 -4.85 21.16 -27.64
N ASP A 37 -5.07 19.97 -28.19
CA ASP A 37 -6.40 19.39 -28.30
C ASP A 37 -6.85 18.85 -26.93
N ASP A 38 -7.96 19.37 -26.41
CA ASP A 38 -8.53 18.93 -25.12
C ASP A 38 -9.13 17.51 -25.25
N ASP A 39 -9.64 17.15 -26.44
CA ASP A 39 -10.19 15.82 -26.70
C ASP A 39 -9.12 14.73 -26.66
N LEU A 40 -7.86 15.05 -27.00
CA LEU A 40 -6.72 14.13 -26.84
C LEU A 40 -6.47 13.82 -25.36
N TRP A 41 -6.65 14.80 -24.46
CA TRP A 41 -6.52 14.56 -23.02
C TRP A 41 -7.68 13.72 -22.47
N ARG A 42 -8.91 13.93 -22.96
CA ARG A 42 -10.06 13.07 -22.67
C ARG A 42 -9.83 11.62 -23.12
N GLU A 43 -9.30 11.43 -24.32
CA GLU A 43 -8.99 10.10 -24.87
C GLU A 43 -7.84 9.43 -24.13
N LEU A 44 -6.81 10.18 -23.73
CA LEU A 44 -5.72 9.69 -22.87
C LEU A 44 -6.23 9.26 -21.49
N ALA A 45 -7.12 10.05 -20.88
CA ALA A 45 -7.78 9.69 -19.62
C ALA A 45 -8.57 8.38 -19.74
N LEU A 46 -9.38 8.24 -20.79
CA LEU A 46 -10.10 7.00 -21.11
C LEU A 46 -9.16 5.81 -21.31
N ARG A 47 -7.99 6.03 -21.95
CA ARG A 47 -7.00 4.98 -22.22
C ARG A 47 -6.23 4.54 -20.98
N LYS A 48 -5.97 5.44 -20.02
CA LYS A 48 -5.25 5.17 -18.75
C LYS A 48 -6.15 4.72 -17.59
N TRP A 49 -7.40 5.17 -17.52
CA TRP A 49 -8.27 4.93 -16.36
C TRP A 49 -9.60 4.23 -16.68
N GLY A 50 -9.83 3.90 -17.95
CA GLY A 50 -10.93 3.04 -18.40
C GLY A 50 -12.26 3.75 -18.66
N PRO A 51 -13.32 2.99 -19.01
CA PRO A 51 -14.59 3.54 -19.49
C PRO A 51 -15.38 4.37 -18.47
N SER A 52 -15.21 4.15 -17.15
CA SER A 52 -15.94 4.89 -16.10
C SER A 52 -15.63 6.39 -16.10
N VAL A 53 -14.51 6.81 -16.71
CA VAL A 53 -14.22 8.23 -17.00
C VAL A 53 -15.38 8.92 -17.73
N ARG A 54 -16.09 8.23 -18.66
CA ARG A 54 -17.24 8.80 -19.38
C ARG A 54 -18.47 9.06 -18.51
N GLN A 55 -18.55 8.42 -17.35
CA GLN A 55 -19.73 8.40 -16.49
C GLN A 55 -19.54 9.23 -15.22
N LEU A 56 -18.30 9.34 -14.73
CA LEU A 56 -17.98 9.98 -13.46
C LEU A 56 -17.24 11.31 -13.59
N ALA A 57 -16.50 11.55 -14.68
CA ALA A 57 -15.65 12.74 -14.77
C ALA A 57 -16.44 14.00 -15.16
N GLU A 58 -16.83 14.79 -14.16
CA GLU A 58 -17.47 16.10 -14.35
C GLU A 58 -16.43 17.14 -14.80
N VAL A 59 -16.19 17.22 -16.12
CA VAL A 59 -15.17 18.10 -16.72
C VAL A 59 -15.84 19.14 -17.63
N PRO A 60 -15.64 20.45 -17.40
CA PRO A 60 -16.15 21.48 -18.30
C PRO A 60 -15.40 21.49 -19.65
N PRO A 61 -15.99 22.02 -20.74
CA PRO A 61 -15.31 22.14 -22.03
C PRO A 61 -13.98 22.90 -21.92
N GLY A 62 -12.89 22.33 -22.43
CA GLY A 62 -11.53 22.88 -22.30
C GLY A 62 -10.82 22.50 -20.99
N GLY A 63 -11.44 21.69 -20.13
CA GLY A 63 -10.92 21.28 -18.83
C GLY A 63 -10.13 19.96 -18.81
N TRP A 64 -10.20 19.12 -19.85
CA TRP A 64 -9.61 17.78 -19.83
C TRP A 64 -8.10 17.80 -19.70
N ALA A 65 -7.42 18.77 -20.30
CA ALA A 65 -5.99 18.99 -20.17
C ALA A 65 -5.58 19.24 -18.72
N ALA A 66 -6.35 20.00 -17.93
CA ALA A 66 -6.06 20.23 -16.52
C ALA A 66 -6.42 19.00 -15.67
N TRP A 67 -7.64 18.48 -15.84
CA TRP A 67 -8.17 17.33 -15.09
C TRP A 67 -7.29 16.08 -15.22
N THR A 68 -6.77 15.83 -16.43
CA THR A 68 -5.91 14.68 -16.75
C THR A 68 -4.49 14.89 -16.25
N LYS A 69 -3.86 16.06 -16.48
CA LYS A 69 -2.50 16.34 -15.98
C LYS A 69 -2.41 16.25 -14.46
N HIS A 70 -3.43 16.72 -13.76
CA HIS A 70 -3.53 16.60 -12.30
C HIS A 70 -3.48 15.15 -11.81
N ARG A 71 -4.09 14.21 -12.54
CA ARG A 71 -4.15 12.78 -12.19
C ARG A 71 -2.92 11.96 -12.58
N LEU A 72 -2.03 12.53 -13.39
CA LEU A 72 -0.77 11.90 -13.80
C LEU A 72 0.36 12.20 -12.80
N CYS A 73 1.37 11.33 -12.77
CA CYS A 73 2.58 11.58 -12.00
C CYS A 73 3.37 12.75 -12.60
N ALA A 74 3.86 13.63 -11.73
CA ALA A 74 4.67 14.80 -12.09
C ALA A 74 6.19 14.59 -11.89
N ALA A 75 6.57 13.52 -11.20
CA ALA A 75 7.95 13.21 -10.83
C ALA A 75 8.39 11.86 -11.41
N SER A 76 9.68 11.55 -11.25
CA SER A 76 10.20 10.19 -11.43
C SER A 76 11.42 10.04 -10.52
N HIS A 77 11.66 8.80 -10.09
CA HIS A 77 12.53 8.49 -8.98
C HIS A 77 13.49 7.35 -9.39
N PRO A 78 14.83 7.54 -9.38
CA PRO A 78 15.74 6.40 -9.35
C PRO A 78 15.37 5.46 -8.20
N PRO A 79 15.39 4.13 -8.42
CA PRO A 79 15.07 3.16 -7.40
C PRO A 79 16.07 3.21 -6.25
N SER A 80 15.58 3.01 -5.03
CA SER A 80 16.39 2.97 -3.82
C SER A 80 16.77 1.54 -3.43
N PRO A 81 17.89 1.37 -2.68
CA PRO A 81 18.22 0.09 -2.04
C PRO A 81 17.25 -0.29 -0.90
N LEU A 82 16.21 0.52 -0.60
CA LEU A 82 15.17 0.18 0.37
C LEU A 82 14.02 -0.63 -0.26
N ASP A 83 13.93 -0.65 -1.60
CA ASP A 83 12.90 -1.37 -2.37
C ASP A 83 11.47 -1.12 -1.83
N LEU A 84 11.08 0.12 -1.54
CA LEU A 84 9.76 0.37 -0.96
C LEU A 84 8.67 0.03 -1.99
N ILE A 85 7.58 -0.63 -1.57
CA ILE A 85 6.49 -1.04 -2.51
C ILE A 85 5.87 0.16 -3.23
N GLN A 86 5.96 1.35 -2.62
CA GLN A 86 5.57 2.63 -3.19
C GLN A 86 6.44 3.06 -4.40
N GLU A 87 7.69 2.59 -4.51
CA GLU A 87 8.57 2.88 -5.65
C GLU A 87 8.15 2.14 -6.92
N HIS A 88 7.38 1.05 -6.80
CA HIS A 88 6.98 0.20 -7.92
C HIS A 88 5.79 0.75 -8.73
N PHE A 89 5.09 1.77 -8.22
CA PHE A 89 3.82 2.26 -8.80
C PHE A 89 3.78 3.78 -9.04
N THR A 90 4.94 4.46 -9.01
CA THR A 90 4.98 5.93 -9.02
C THR A 90 4.41 6.58 -10.29
N ASP A 91 4.43 5.89 -11.43
CA ASP A 91 3.95 6.42 -12.71
C ASP A 91 2.43 6.61 -12.77
N CYS A 92 1.67 5.90 -11.91
CA CYS A 92 0.22 5.98 -11.84
C CYS A 92 -0.24 6.28 -10.40
N PRO A 93 -0.56 7.55 -10.07
CA PRO A 93 -0.96 7.94 -8.72
C PRO A 93 -2.16 7.17 -8.14
N PHE A 94 -3.07 6.68 -8.99
CA PHE A 94 -4.13 5.74 -8.58
C PHE A 94 -3.55 4.44 -7.99
N GLN A 95 -2.69 3.74 -8.76
CA GLN A 95 -2.06 2.50 -8.32
C GLN A 95 -1.17 2.72 -7.10
N HIS A 96 -0.48 3.86 -7.05
CA HIS A 96 0.30 4.30 -5.89
C HIS A 96 -0.54 4.39 -4.61
N MET A 97 -1.67 5.10 -4.65
CA MET A 97 -2.57 5.25 -3.49
C MET A 97 -3.19 3.91 -3.07
N VAL A 98 -3.59 3.08 -4.03
CA VAL A 98 -4.08 1.71 -3.76
C VAL A 98 -3.00 0.87 -3.09
N ALA A 99 -1.77 0.85 -3.61
CA ALA A 99 -0.64 0.12 -3.00
C ALA A 99 -0.36 0.59 -1.56
N CYS A 100 -0.40 1.90 -1.30
CA CYS A 100 -0.25 2.46 0.04
C CYS A 100 -1.36 2.03 1.00
N VAL A 101 -2.63 2.07 0.58
CA VAL A 101 -3.76 1.58 1.40
C VAL A 101 -3.63 0.08 1.68
N LEU A 102 -3.29 -0.72 0.66
CA LEU A 102 -3.15 -2.17 0.79
C LEU A 102 -1.97 -2.56 1.68
N CYS A 103 -0.83 -1.86 1.63
CA CYS A 103 0.32 -2.13 2.51
C CYS A 103 0.21 -1.50 3.92
N SER A 104 -0.67 -0.50 4.11
CA SER A 104 -0.84 0.18 5.40
C SER A 104 -1.21 -0.80 6.52
N ARG A 105 -0.63 -0.62 7.72
CA ARG A 105 -0.87 -1.45 8.91
C ARG A 105 -0.62 -2.96 8.75
N THR A 106 0.18 -3.36 7.75
CA THR A 106 0.67 -4.75 7.57
C THR A 106 2.18 -4.81 7.63
N THR A 107 2.72 -5.88 8.22
CA THR A 107 4.15 -6.19 8.15
C THR A 107 4.52 -6.50 6.69
N GLY A 108 5.49 -5.77 6.13
CA GLY A 108 5.97 -6.03 4.77
C GLY A 108 6.62 -7.40 4.62
N GLY A 109 6.46 -8.02 3.45
CA GLY A 109 7.05 -9.32 3.12
C GLY A 109 6.61 -9.82 1.74
N PRO A 110 7.12 -10.97 1.26
CA PRO A 110 6.83 -11.48 -0.08
C PRO A 110 5.33 -11.64 -0.34
N VAL A 111 4.58 -12.22 0.60
CA VAL A 111 3.12 -12.45 0.47
C VAL A 111 2.35 -11.14 0.30
N VAL A 112 2.70 -10.09 1.07
CA VAL A 112 2.06 -8.77 0.97
C VAL A 112 2.37 -8.10 -0.37
N ARG A 113 3.64 -8.18 -0.83
CA ARG A 113 4.02 -7.64 -2.14
C ARG A 113 3.32 -8.38 -3.28
N GLN A 114 3.28 -9.71 -3.24
CA GLN A 114 2.63 -10.55 -4.24
C GLN A 114 1.12 -10.29 -4.31
N ALA A 115 0.44 -10.14 -3.17
CA ALA A 115 -0.99 -9.81 -3.14
C ALA A 115 -1.28 -8.41 -3.73
N ILE A 116 -0.44 -7.40 -3.45
CA ILE A 116 -0.56 -6.05 -4.02
C ILE A 116 -0.27 -6.05 -5.53
N GLN A 117 0.78 -6.76 -5.97
CA GLN A 117 1.14 -6.90 -7.38
C GLN A 117 0.05 -7.65 -8.16
N LEU A 118 -0.51 -8.73 -7.60
CA LEU A 118 -1.63 -9.46 -8.20
C LEU A 118 -2.90 -8.61 -8.26
N PHE A 119 -3.19 -7.82 -7.22
CA PHE A 119 -4.33 -6.90 -7.22
C PHE A 119 -4.21 -5.86 -8.34
N LEU A 120 -3.05 -5.22 -8.48
CA LEU A 120 -2.82 -4.18 -9.49
C LEU A 120 -2.60 -4.75 -10.91
N LEU A 121 -2.30 -6.04 -11.05
CA LEU A 121 -2.31 -6.77 -12.33
C LEU A 121 -3.74 -7.09 -12.79
N LEU A 122 -4.63 -7.46 -11.87
CA LEU A 122 -6.02 -7.81 -12.16
C LEU A 122 -6.92 -6.57 -12.29
N TYR A 123 -6.65 -5.52 -11.51
CA TYR A 123 -7.45 -4.29 -11.46
C TYR A 123 -6.56 -3.05 -11.64
N PRO A 124 -5.89 -2.88 -12.81
CA PRO A 124 -4.90 -1.83 -13.03
C PRO A 124 -5.48 -0.41 -13.07
N THR A 125 -6.77 -0.24 -13.38
CA THR A 125 -7.44 1.08 -13.50
C THR A 125 -8.56 1.27 -12.48
N PRO A 126 -8.98 2.54 -12.21
CA PRO A 126 -10.17 2.82 -11.41
C PRO A 126 -11.43 2.14 -11.97
N SER A 127 -11.58 2.05 -13.30
CA SER A 127 -12.74 1.39 -13.91
C SER A 127 -12.78 -0.11 -13.61
N ASP A 128 -11.64 -0.80 -13.57
CA ASP A 128 -11.59 -2.23 -13.25
C ASP A 128 -12.00 -2.48 -11.80
N VAL A 129 -11.48 -1.64 -10.87
CA VAL A 129 -11.86 -1.67 -9.45
C VAL A 129 -13.33 -1.32 -9.24
N LEU A 130 -13.95 -0.47 -10.08
CA LEU A 130 -15.37 -0.14 -10.02
C LEU A 130 -16.26 -1.24 -10.62
N ALA A 131 -15.82 -1.89 -11.70
CA ALA A 131 -16.56 -2.97 -12.38
C ALA A 131 -16.49 -4.31 -11.65
N ALA A 132 -15.45 -4.56 -10.86
CA ALA A 132 -15.28 -5.80 -10.10
C ALA A 132 -16.37 -6.00 -9.01
N GLY A 133 -16.66 -7.26 -8.69
CA GLY A 133 -17.47 -7.63 -7.51
C GLY A 133 -16.63 -7.59 -6.23
N ASP A 134 -17.27 -7.28 -5.09
CA ASP A 134 -16.57 -7.15 -3.81
C ASP A 134 -15.86 -8.45 -3.39
N ASP A 135 -16.48 -9.62 -3.60
CA ASP A 135 -15.86 -10.92 -3.31
C ASP A 135 -14.58 -11.16 -4.14
N SER A 136 -14.56 -10.73 -5.41
CA SER A 136 -13.42 -10.86 -6.31
C SER A 136 -12.26 -9.93 -5.92
N LEU A 137 -12.56 -8.78 -5.32
CA LEU A 137 -11.58 -7.86 -4.75
C LEU A 137 -11.05 -8.42 -3.41
N LEU A 138 -11.94 -8.88 -2.53
CA LEU A 138 -11.62 -9.43 -1.21
C LEU A 138 -10.80 -10.72 -1.29
N ALA A 139 -11.06 -11.60 -2.27
CA ALA A 139 -10.29 -12.83 -2.48
C ALA A 139 -8.78 -12.55 -2.70
N VAL A 140 -8.46 -11.51 -3.47
CA VAL A 140 -7.07 -11.09 -3.72
C VAL A 140 -6.48 -10.34 -2.51
N MET A 141 -7.29 -9.55 -1.80
CA MET A 141 -6.87 -8.87 -0.57
C MET A 141 -6.72 -9.80 0.65
N HIS A 142 -7.23 -11.03 0.61
CA HIS A 142 -7.30 -11.95 1.75
C HIS A 142 -5.97 -12.10 2.54
N PRO A 143 -4.79 -12.29 1.90
CA PRO A 143 -3.51 -12.43 2.61
C PRO A 143 -3.06 -11.18 3.38
N LEU A 144 -3.67 -10.02 3.11
CA LEU A 144 -3.37 -8.76 3.79
C LEU A 144 -4.15 -8.61 5.11
N GLY A 145 -5.31 -9.27 5.24
CA GLY A 145 -6.29 -9.00 6.29
C GLY A 145 -7.04 -7.66 6.10
N LEU A 146 -7.75 -7.21 7.15
CA LEU A 146 -8.51 -5.93 7.18
C LEU A 146 -9.48 -5.71 5.98
N GLY A 147 -9.95 -6.80 5.37
CA GLY A 147 -10.56 -6.80 4.03
C GLY A 147 -11.64 -5.73 3.81
N ALA A 148 -12.65 -5.67 4.67
CA ALA A 148 -13.75 -4.71 4.54
C ALA A 148 -13.30 -3.23 4.55
N SER A 149 -12.31 -2.88 5.39
CA SER A 149 -11.78 -1.51 5.45
C SER A 149 -10.91 -1.17 4.24
N ARG A 150 -10.12 -2.13 3.74
CA ARG A 150 -9.32 -1.97 2.52
C ARG A 150 -10.19 -1.89 1.27
N LEU A 151 -11.24 -2.71 1.18
CA LEU A 151 -12.23 -2.67 0.12
C LEU A 151 -12.91 -1.29 0.07
N ALA A 152 -13.45 -0.80 1.19
CA ALA A 152 -14.08 0.51 1.27
C ALA A 152 -13.12 1.65 0.85
N ALA A 153 -11.86 1.59 1.27
CA ALA A 153 -10.85 2.56 0.89
C ALA A 153 -10.48 2.50 -0.60
N VAL A 154 -10.28 1.30 -1.15
CA VAL A 154 -9.96 1.09 -2.57
C VAL A 154 -11.12 1.48 -3.49
N ARG A 155 -12.37 1.16 -3.12
CA ARG A 155 -13.58 1.66 -3.80
C ARG A 155 -13.68 3.19 -3.73
N SER A 156 -13.37 3.80 -2.58
CA SER A 156 -13.40 5.26 -2.40
C SER A 156 -12.32 5.97 -3.23
N ILE A 157 -11.10 5.44 -3.30
CA ILE A 157 -10.06 5.92 -4.22
C ILE A 157 -10.57 5.80 -5.66
N ALA A 158 -11.01 4.62 -6.11
CA ALA A 158 -11.39 4.40 -7.51
C ALA A 158 -12.55 5.31 -7.96
N HIS A 159 -13.56 5.50 -7.10
CA HIS A 159 -14.65 6.44 -7.38
C HIS A 159 -14.17 7.89 -7.35
N GLY A 160 -13.61 8.35 -6.22
CA GLY A 160 -13.23 9.76 -6.03
C GLY A 160 -12.13 10.24 -7.00
N PHE A 161 -11.19 9.37 -7.33
CA PHE A 161 -10.14 9.66 -8.31
C PHE A 161 -10.72 10.05 -9.67
N LEU A 162 -11.88 9.50 -10.06
CA LEU A 162 -12.60 9.90 -11.27
C LEU A 162 -13.63 11.01 -11.02
N ALA A 163 -14.41 10.90 -9.94
CA ALA A 163 -15.64 11.66 -9.76
C ALA A 163 -15.49 13.09 -9.22
N THR A 164 -14.35 13.45 -8.60
CA THR A 164 -14.20 14.75 -7.93
C THR A 164 -13.01 15.56 -8.43
N ASP A 165 -12.96 16.85 -8.12
CA ASP A 165 -11.83 17.75 -8.34
C ASP A 165 -10.71 17.58 -7.28
N TRP A 166 -10.59 16.39 -6.69
CA TRP A 166 -9.76 16.10 -5.51
C TRP A 166 -8.35 16.70 -5.59
N GLN A 167 -7.89 17.31 -4.50
CA GLN A 167 -6.56 17.95 -4.44
C GLN A 167 -5.57 17.12 -3.61
N GLU A 168 -6.07 16.39 -2.61
CA GLU A 168 -5.27 15.69 -1.61
C GLU A 168 -5.84 14.29 -1.38
N PRO A 169 -5.02 13.22 -1.42
CA PRO A 169 -5.47 11.84 -1.13
C PRO A 169 -6.31 11.68 0.13
N SER A 170 -6.10 12.49 1.18
CA SER A 170 -6.86 12.44 2.44
C SER A 170 -8.36 12.74 2.30
N GLN A 171 -8.81 13.20 1.14
CA GLN A 171 -10.22 13.33 0.78
C GLN A 171 -10.89 11.96 0.50
N PHE A 172 -10.11 10.90 0.25
CA PHE A 172 -10.62 9.54 0.06
C PHE A 172 -10.67 8.76 1.38
N HIS A 173 -11.69 7.92 1.55
CA HIS A 173 -11.79 7.05 2.73
C HIS A 173 -10.57 6.14 2.87
N GLY A 174 -10.07 5.99 4.09
CA GLY A 174 -8.89 5.16 4.40
C GLY A 174 -7.53 5.75 3.98
N CYS A 175 -7.49 6.84 3.21
CA CYS A 175 -6.24 7.52 2.85
C CYS A 175 -5.75 8.43 3.99
N GLY A 176 -5.27 7.80 5.07
CA GLY A 176 -4.62 8.53 6.16
C GLY A 176 -3.31 9.21 5.73
N LYS A 177 -2.75 10.02 6.64
CA LYS A 177 -1.53 10.83 6.42
C LYS A 177 -0.38 10.10 5.69
N PHE A 178 -0.13 8.83 6.00
CA PHE A 178 0.86 8.00 5.30
C PHE A 178 0.67 7.96 3.76
N VAL A 179 -0.58 7.89 3.29
CA VAL A 179 -0.91 7.86 1.84
C VAL A 179 -0.65 9.23 1.21
N SER A 180 -1.05 10.32 1.88
CA SER A 180 -0.74 11.70 1.51
C SER A 180 0.76 11.97 1.43
N ASP A 181 1.50 11.71 2.51
CA ASP A 181 2.96 11.89 2.58
C ASP A 181 3.65 11.10 1.44
N SER A 182 3.24 9.85 1.23
CA SER A 182 3.78 9.00 0.16
C SER A 182 3.48 9.53 -1.24
N TYR A 183 2.24 9.94 -1.51
CA TYR A 183 1.84 10.56 -2.77
C TYR A 183 2.64 11.84 -3.06
N HIS A 184 2.83 12.71 -2.06
CA HIS A 184 3.64 13.91 -2.24
C HIS A 184 5.10 13.59 -2.55
N ILE A 185 5.70 12.63 -1.85
CA ILE A 185 7.08 12.19 -2.10
C ILE A 185 7.20 11.62 -3.52
N PHE A 186 6.43 10.57 -3.84
CA PHE A 186 6.65 9.77 -5.04
C PHE A 186 5.93 10.27 -6.29
N CYS A 187 4.69 10.77 -6.18
CA CYS A 187 3.90 11.25 -7.32
C CYS A 187 4.11 12.75 -7.62
N ARG A 188 4.51 13.55 -6.61
CA ARG A 188 4.78 15.00 -6.74
C ARG A 188 6.25 15.40 -6.55
N GLY A 189 7.11 14.50 -6.10
CA GLY A 189 8.56 14.74 -6.01
C GLY A 189 8.99 15.55 -4.79
N GLN A 190 8.17 15.63 -3.73
CA GLN A 190 8.52 16.27 -2.47
C GLN A 190 9.83 15.69 -1.91
N ARG A 191 10.75 16.59 -1.53
CA ARG A 191 12.08 16.25 -0.98
C ARG A 191 12.25 16.61 0.49
N SER A 192 11.35 17.43 1.04
CA SER A 192 11.36 17.79 2.45
C SER A 192 10.83 16.65 3.30
N ALA A 193 11.52 16.36 4.40
CA ALA A 193 11.05 15.45 5.46
C ALA A 193 10.19 16.18 6.51
N ALA A 194 9.99 17.50 6.39
CA ALA A 194 9.24 18.28 7.36
C ALA A 194 7.79 17.79 7.45
N GLY A 195 7.39 17.36 8.65
CA GLY A 195 6.06 16.84 8.92
C GLY A 195 5.80 15.41 8.44
N VAL A 196 6.76 14.70 7.85
CA VAL A 196 6.58 13.28 7.46
C VAL A 196 6.73 12.38 8.69
N GLU A 197 5.77 11.47 8.92
CA GLU A 197 5.73 10.64 10.14
C GLU A 197 6.19 9.19 9.94
N ASP A 198 6.03 8.62 8.74
CA ASP A 198 6.40 7.22 8.51
C ASP A 198 7.91 7.01 8.43
N LYS A 199 8.40 5.99 9.13
CA LYS A 199 9.83 5.69 9.27
C LYS A 199 10.48 5.24 7.96
N ASN A 200 9.74 4.62 7.04
CA ASN A 200 10.27 4.21 5.75
C ASN A 200 10.29 5.36 4.75
N LEU A 201 9.25 6.21 4.74
CA LEU A 201 9.25 7.47 3.99
C LEU A 201 10.40 8.40 4.45
N LEU A 202 10.66 8.49 5.76
CA LEU A 202 11.80 9.22 6.32
C LEU A 202 13.16 8.62 5.92
N ARG A 203 13.32 7.28 5.96
CA ARG A 203 14.53 6.59 5.47
C ARG A 203 14.76 6.85 3.99
N TYR A 204 13.71 6.80 3.16
CA TYR A 204 13.76 7.10 1.73
C TYR A 204 14.19 8.54 1.47
N LEU A 205 13.58 9.52 2.14
CA LEU A 205 13.93 10.92 2.00
C LEU A 205 15.36 11.23 2.47
N ARG A 206 15.84 10.58 3.53
CA ARG A 206 17.24 10.68 3.98
C ARG A 206 18.20 10.12 2.94
N TRP A 207 17.95 8.91 2.42
CA TRP A 207 18.76 8.32 1.33
C TRP A 207 18.77 9.21 0.08
N ARG A 208 17.61 9.80 -0.29
CA ARG A 208 17.47 10.76 -1.40
C ARG A 208 18.28 12.05 -1.24
N GLN A 209 18.70 12.38 -0.02
CA GLN A 209 19.52 13.56 0.29
C GLN A 209 21.01 13.21 0.44
N SER A 210 21.34 12.04 0.99
CA SER A 210 22.72 11.62 1.31
C SER A 210 23.37 10.70 0.28
N GLY A 211 22.59 10.01 -0.55
CA GLY A 211 23.06 8.91 -1.40
C GLY A 211 23.49 7.65 -0.62
N SER A 212 23.21 7.55 0.68
CA SER A 212 23.58 6.42 1.54
C SER A 212 22.45 6.05 2.50
N THR A 213 22.22 4.76 2.70
CA THR A 213 21.23 4.27 3.68
C THR A 213 21.73 4.40 5.11
N GLU A 214 20.82 4.47 6.08
CA GLU A 214 21.20 4.39 7.50
C GLU A 214 21.83 3.04 7.83
N ASP A 215 21.37 1.95 7.21
CA ASP A 215 21.92 0.61 7.42
C ASP A 215 23.39 0.52 6.98
N GLU A 216 23.76 1.11 5.84
CA GLU A 216 25.16 1.24 5.44
C GLU A 216 25.97 2.16 6.36
N VAL A 217 25.39 3.28 6.84
CA VAL A 217 26.08 4.23 7.71
C VAL A 217 26.33 3.62 9.08
N ASP A 218 25.34 2.95 9.66
CA ASP A 218 25.46 2.23 10.93
C ASP A 218 26.35 0.99 10.79
N GLU A 219 26.35 0.28 9.66
CA GLU A 219 27.29 -0.82 9.44
C GLU A 219 28.73 -0.31 9.29
N LYS A 220 28.96 0.75 8.50
CA LYS A 220 30.27 1.45 8.45
C LYS A 220 30.69 1.97 9.84
N ARG A 221 29.75 2.36 10.70
CA ARG A 221 29.98 2.80 12.09
C ARG A 221 30.26 1.65 13.05
N ARG A 222 29.57 0.51 12.91
CA ARG A 222 29.81 -0.75 13.65
C ARG A 222 31.18 -1.33 13.31
N GLN A 223 31.53 -1.38 12.03
CA GLN A 223 32.85 -1.82 11.56
C GLN A 223 33.97 -0.94 12.11
N ARG A 224 33.81 0.39 12.08
CA ARG A 224 34.73 1.32 12.75
C ARG A 224 34.83 1.07 14.26
N ALA A 225 33.69 0.94 14.95
CA ALA A 225 33.65 0.67 16.39
C ALA A 225 34.20 -0.72 16.78
N ALA A 226 34.19 -1.70 15.86
CA ALA A 226 34.85 -2.98 16.04
C ALA A 226 36.37 -2.88 15.81
N ALA A 227 36.81 -2.14 14.78
CA ALA A 227 38.22 -1.94 14.47
C ALA A 227 38.99 -1.18 15.57
N THR A 228 38.34 -0.25 16.30
CA THR A 228 38.96 0.49 17.41
C THR A 228 39.02 -0.29 18.73
N LYS A 229 38.52 -1.53 18.81
CA LYS A 229 38.65 -2.35 20.03
C LYS A 229 40.06 -2.93 20.13
N PRO A 230 40.83 -2.66 21.20
CA PRO A 230 42.16 -3.24 21.36
C PRO A 230 42.07 -4.76 21.51
N LYS A 231 43.01 -5.49 20.90
CA LYS A 231 43.18 -6.93 21.15
C LYS A 231 43.51 -7.14 22.62
N ARG A 232 42.61 -7.81 23.34
CA ARG A 232 42.85 -8.23 24.73
C ARG A 232 43.80 -9.43 24.70
N GLU A 233 45.06 -9.19 25.03
CA GLU A 233 46.06 -10.27 25.10
C GLU A 233 45.67 -11.30 26.15
N VAL A 234 45.88 -12.58 25.83
CA VAL A 234 45.63 -13.69 26.75
C VAL A 234 46.94 -13.99 27.48
N PRO A 235 47.02 -13.81 28.82
CA PRO A 235 48.25 -14.07 29.55
C PRO A 235 48.62 -15.55 29.46
N ALA A 236 49.91 -15.82 29.25
CA ALA A 236 50.42 -17.17 29.10
C ALA A 236 50.21 -18.02 30.38
N LYS A 237 49.92 -19.31 30.21
CA LYS A 237 49.74 -20.25 31.32
C LYS A 237 51.09 -20.52 32.01
N ALA A 238 51.29 -19.95 33.20
CA ALA A 238 52.34 -20.37 34.11
C ALA A 238 52.05 -21.77 34.68
N GLY A 239 53.12 -22.52 34.99
CA GLY A 239 53.05 -23.94 35.36
C GLY A 239 52.66 -24.22 36.81
N THR A 240 52.27 -25.47 37.04
CA THR A 240 51.98 -26.10 38.34
C THR A 240 53.07 -25.97 39.39
N LEU A 241 52.67 -25.96 40.67
CA LEU A 241 53.24 -26.88 41.68
C LEU A 241 52.23 -27.17 42.81
N ARG A 242 52.52 -28.21 43.62
CA ARG A 242 51.57 -28.88 44.53
C ARG A 242 52.15 -29.02 45.93
N SER A 243 51.35 -28.77 46.97
CA SER A 243 51.63 -29.16 48.36
C SER A 243 50.31 -29.35 49.13
N GLY A 244 50.30 -30.09 50.25
CA GLY A 244 49.11 -30.29 51.08
C GLY A 244 49.28 -31.23 52.28
N ARG A 245 48.31 -31.12 53.21
CA ARG A 245 47.87 -31.92 54.39
C ARG A 245 46.40 -31.46 54.62
N GLY A 246 45.40 -32.21 55.07
CA GLY A 246 45.33 -33.14 56.20
C GLY A 246 44.56 -32.49 57.36
N GLU A 247 43.62 -33.08 58.10
CA GLU A 247 42.95 -34.40 58.17
C GLU A 247 41.68 -34.23 59.09
N ALA A 248 40.63 -35.07 59.20
CA ALA A 248 40.07 -36.22 58.46
C ALA A 248 38.65 -36.60 59.04
N ALA A 249 38.06 -37.72 58.56
CA ALA A 249 36.97 -38.53 59.18
C ALA A 249 35.46 -38.12 59.09
N PRO A 250 34.49 -39.06 59.27
CA PRO A 250 33.03 -38.95 58.93
C PRO A 250 32.10 -39.06 60.19
N PRO A 251 30.76 -39.37 60.19
CA PRO A 251 29.87 -39.83 59.09
C PRO A 251 28.37 -39.38 59.06
N ALA A 252 27.68 -39.86 58.00
CA ALA A 252 26.25 -40.23 57.90
C ALA A 252 25.12 -39.17 57.99
N GLY A 253 24.21 -39.22 57.00
CA GLY A 253 22.94 -38.47 56.95
C GLY A 253 22.06 -38.92 55.78
N GLU A 254 20.79 -39.22 56.05
CA GLU A 254 19.85 -40.01 55.24
C GLU A 254 19.52 -39.52 53.82
N ARG A 255 19.00 -40.44 52.97
CA ARG A 255 18.30 -40.14 51.71
C ARG A 255 16.77 -40.17 51.91
N ARG A 256 16.02 -39.27 51.27
CA ARG A 256 14.56 -39.38 51.15
C ARG A 256 14.07 -39.07 49.73
N MET A 257 13.15 -39.91 49.21
CA MET A 257 12.45 -39.71 47.92
C MET A 257 10.95 -39.46 48.14
N THR A 258 10.42 -38.47 47.43
CA THR A 258 8.98 -38.28 47.07
C THR A 258 9.00 -37.34 45.84
N ARG A 259 8.49 -37.62 44.64
CA ARG A 259 7.31 -38.38 44.16
C ARG A 259 5.97 -37.63 44.31
N VAL A 260 5.53 -37.03 43.21
CA VAL A 260 4.16 -36.53 42.93
C VAL A 260 3.88 -36.90 41.46
N THR A 261 3.21 -38.02 41.15
CA THR A 261 1.75 -38.23 40.93
C THR A 261 1.10 -37.44 39.77
N CYS A 262 0.29 -38.17 38.99
CA CYS A 262 -0.52 -37.77 37.84
C CYS A 262 -1.72 -38.77 37.69
N MET A 263 -2.59 -38.61 36.67
CA MET A 263 -3.92 -39.27 36.48
C MET A 263 -5.05 -38.71 37.39
N ALA A 264 -6.37 -38.85 37.15
CA ALA A 264 -7.29 -39.04 35.98
C ALA A 264 -8.76 -38.92 36.52
N ALA A 265 -9.89 -38.93 35.79
CA ALA A 265 -10.23 -39.02 34.35
C ALA A 265 -11.13 -37.79 33.96
N ALA A 266 -12.27 -37.78 33.23
CA ALA A 266 -13.15 -38.72 32.49
C ALA A 266 -13.62 -38.00 31.17
N ASP A 267 -13.91 -38.62 30.02
CA ASP A 267 -14.96 -39.62 29.66
C ASP A 267 -16.42 -39.07 29.75
N THR A 268 -17.34 -39.25 28.78
CA THR A 268 -17.33 -40.03 27.51
C THR A 268 -18.33 -39.49 26.43
N GLN A 269 -18.04 -39.76 25.15
CA GLN A 269 -18.95 -40.16 24.03
C GLN A 269 -20.17 -39.35 23.48
N ALA A 270 -20.29 -39.50 22.14
CA ALA A 270 -21.50 -39.76 21.31
C ALA A 270 -22.27 -38.60 20.62
N GLY A 271 -22.74 -38.92 19.39
CA GLY A 271 -23.88 -38.27 18.74
C GLY A 271 -23.60 -37.57 17.40
N GLY A 272 -24.18 -38.11 16.31
CA GLY A 272 -24.30 -37.40 15.03
C GLY A 272 -25.40 -38.00 14.17
N LYS A 273 -26.19 -37.17 13.48
CA LYS A 273 -27.08 -37.59 12.37
C LYS A 273 -27.62 -36.39 11.58
N GLU A 274 -28.09 -36.69 10.38
CA GLU A 274 -28.71 -35.75 9.44
C GLU A 274 -30.19 -35.46 9.79
N GLY A 275 -30.73 -34.38 9.25
CA GLY A 275 -32.16 -34.06 9.27
C GLY A 275 -32.47 -32.88 8.35
N ALA A 276 -33.48 -33.00 7.48
CA ALA A 276 -33.74 -32.05 6.40
C ALA A 276 -35.20 -31.58 6.33
N GLY A 277 -35.40 -30.35 5.83
CA GLY A 277 -36.56 -29.99 5.01
C GLY A 277 -37.60 -29.03 5.61
N ARG A 278 -38.30 -28.35 4.68
CA ARG A 278 -39.43 -27.39 4.84
C ARG A 278 -39.10 -26.10 5.60
N VAL A 279 -39.26 -24.88 5.06
CA VAL A 279 -40.26 -24.28 4.15
C VAL A 279 -41.65 -24.14 4.77
N GLU A 280 -41.96 -22.92 5.22
CA GLU A 280 -43.27 -22.30 4.98
C GLU A 280 -43.13 -20.76 4.96
N ALA A 281 -44.23 -20.03 4.67
CA ALA A 281 -44.20 -18.61 4.29
C ALA A 281 -45.36 -17.80 4.93
N ALA A 282 -45.54 -16.57 4.42
CA ALA A 282 -46.48 -15.52 4.87
C ALA A 282 -46.00 -14.69 6.09
N GLY A 283 -46.44 -13.43 6.25
CA GLY A 283 -47.47 -12.71 5.47
C GLY A 283 -47.24 -11.20 5.36
N SER A 284 -47.96 -10.58 4.42
CA SER A 284 -47.85 -9.15 4.08
C SER A 284 -48.82 -8.27 4.88
N LYS A 285 -48.39 -7.03 5.18
CA LYS A 285 -49.21 -5.83 5.45
C LYS A 285 -48.30 -4.61 5.24
N ALA A 286 -48.36 -3.89 4.12
CA ALA A 286 -49.46 -3.10 3.55
C ALA A 286 -49.70 -1.76 4.27
N SER A 287 -49.32 -0.68 3.57
CA SER A 287 -49.89 0.69 3.61
C SER A 287 -50.16 1.38 4.95
N ASN A 288 -49.65 2.61 5.06
CA ASN A 288 -50.58 3.74 5.02
C ASN A 288 -50.02 4.92 4.20
N SER A 289 -50.90 5.69 3.58
CA SER A 289 -50.60 6.89 2.79
C SER A 289 -51.53 8.03 3.20
N SER A 290 -51.29 9.26 2.68
CA SER A 290 -51.95 10.54 3.08
C SER A 290 -51.20 11.31 4.19
N ARG A 291 -51.16 12.66 4.18
CA ARG A 291 -51.67 13.65 3.20
C ARG A 291 -50.89 14.98 3.31
N ARG A 292 -50.76 15.67 2.16
CA ARG A 292 -51.06 17.11 1.90
C ARG A 292 -51.31 18.04 3.12
N ARG A 293 -50.91 19.33 3.14
CA ARG A 293 -50.68 20.30 2.03
C ARG A 293 -50.10 21.65 2.55
N ARG A 294 -49.47 22.43 1.64
CA ARG A 294 -49.28 23.92 1.68
C ARG A 294 -48.30 24.45 2.77
N SER A 295 -47.74 25.67 2.66
CA SER A 295 -48.07 26.79 1.75
C SER A 295 -46.85 27.43 1.06
N LEU A 296 -47.12 28.31 0.08
CA LEU A 296 -46.18 29.24 -0.55
C LEU A 296 -46.14 30.58 0.22
N ALA A 297 -44.95 31.15 0.32
CA ALA A 297 -44.56 32.57 0.32
C ALA A 297 -43.02 32.59 0.19
N THR A 298 -42.31 33.42 -0.58
CA THR A 298 -42.65 34.69 -1.24
C THR A 298 -42.79 35.90 -0.31
N THR A 299 -41.75 36.17 0.47
CA THR A 299 -40.92 37.41 0.41
C THR A 299 -39.65 37.15 1.21
#